data_AF-V9WD10-F1
#
_entry.id   AF-V9WD10-F1
#
_cell.length_a   1.000
_cell.length_b   1.000
_cell.length_c   1.000
_cell.angle_alpha   90.00
_cell.angle_beta   90.00
_cell.angle_gamma   90.00
#
_symmetry.space_group_name_H-M   'P 1'
#
loop_
_entity.id
_entity.type
_entity.pdbx_description
1 polymer ?
#
loop_
_entity_poly.entity_id
_entity_poly.type
_entity_poly.pdbx_seq_one_letter_code
_entity_poly.pdbx_strand_id
1 'polypeptide(L)'
;MDKLTLKGVEFYGNHGVFSEENRLGQRFYVDLEMLLNLRKAGQTDNVEDSVNYSEVYEVIKAIVEKQTFKLIETLAEHIASGVLETYTSIHEVTVRVTKPHPPFDIHFEGVAVEITRKREA
;
A
#
# COMPACT_ATOMS: atom_id res chain seq x y z
N MET A 1 1.84 18.56 -9.60
CA MET A 1 0.98 17.36 -9.58
C MET A 1 0.30 17.32 -8.25
N ASP A 2 -0.97 16.93 -8.23
CA ASP A 2 -1.73 16.80 -7.00
C ASP A 2 -1.49 15.41 -6.40
N LYS A 3 -1.93 15.20 -5.16
CA LYS A 3 -1.77 13.92 -4.49
C LYS A 3 -3.00 13.50 -3.72
N LEU A 4 -3.25 12.20 -3.72
CA LEU A 4 -4.22 11.53 -2.86
C LEU A 4 -3.44 10.57 -1.95
N THR A 5 -3.72 10.61 -0.64
CA THR A 5 -2.95 9.83 0.34
C THR A 5 -3.87 9.00 1.24
N LEU A 6 -3.58 7.71 1.33
CA LEU A 6 -4.06 6.82 2.40
C LEU A 6 -2.95 6.70 3.44
N LYS A 7 -3.24 6.97 4.72
CA LYS A 7 -2.24 6.93 5.79
C LYS A 7 -2.61 5.94 6.88
N GLY A 8 -1.64 5.17 7.33
CA GLY A 8 -1.73 4.28 8.49
C GLY A 8 -2.83 3.24 8.38
N VAL A 9 -3.11 2.73 7.17
CA VAL A 9 -4.16 1.73 6.99
C VAL A 9 -3.69 0.40 7.59
N GLU A 10 -4.39 -0.07 8.62
CA GLU A 10 -4.08 -1.32 9.32
C GLU A 10 -4.67 -2.52 8.56
N PHE A 11 -3.83 -3.52 8.33
CA PHE A 11 -4.21 -4.80 7.76
C PHE A 11 -3.64 -5.95 8.61
N TYR A 12 -4.29 -7.11 8.56
CA TYR A 12 -3.76 -8.32 9.17
C TYR A 12 -3.28 -9.27 8.08
N GLY A 13 -1.99 -9.59 8.09
CA GLY A 13 -1.37 -10.41 7.05
C GLY A 13 -0.48 -11.50 7.64
N ASN A 14 -0.21 -12.51 6.83
CA ASN A 14 0.62 -13.65 7.19
C ASN A 14 2.03 -13.53 6.59
N HIS A 15 2.61 -12.33 6.57
CA HIS A 15 3.93 -12.10 5.96
C HIS A 15 5.08 -12.24 6.96
N GLY A 16 6.18 -12.84 6.52
CA GLY A 16 7.35 -13.04 7.35
C GLY A 16 8.32 -14.08 6.80
N VAL A 17 9.57 -13.99 7.26
CA VAL A 17 10.62 -14.95 6.89
C VAL A 17 10.44 -16.24 7.71
N PHE A 18 9.98 -16.11 8.96
CA PHE A 18 9.79 -17.24 9.86
C PHE A 18 8.43 -17.91 9.66
N SER A 19 8.39 -19.24 9.76
CA SER A 19 7.17 -20.05 9.64
C SER A 19 6.07 -19.65 10.62
N GLU A 20 6.47 -19.24 11.82
CA GLU A 20 5.62 -18.82 12.91
C GLU A 20 4.86 -17.53 12.56
N GLU A 21 5.52 -16.59 11.87
CA GLU A 21 4.90 -15.35 11.41
C GLU A 21 3.81 -15.64 10.37
N ASN A 22 4.08 -16.57 9.45
CA ASN A 22 3.11 -16.97 8.43
C ASN A 22 1.93 -17.73 9.04
N ARG A 23 2.12 -18.43 10.16
CA ARG A 23 1.05 -19.18 10.84
C ARG A 23 0.18 -18.30 11.73
N LEU A 24 0.79 -17.41 12.52
CA LEU A 24 0.07 -16.55 13.48
C LEU A 24 -0.48 -15.30 12.80
N GLY A 25 0.24 -14.77 11.82
CA GLY A 25 -0.02 -13.47 11.23
C GLY A 25 0.32 -12.32 12.19
N GLN A 26 0.34 -11.12 11.65
CA GLN A 26 0.54 -9.89 12.42
C GLN A 26 -0.08 -8.70 11.69
N ARG A 27 -0.12 -7.56 12.39
CA ARG A 27 -0.56 -6.30 11.79
C ARG A 27 0.54 -5.72 10.89
N PHE A 28 0.11 -5.12 9.79
CA PHE A 28 0.92 -4.30 8.90
C PHE A 28 0.21 -2.97 8.71
N TYR A 29 0.96 -1.87 8.73
CA TYR A 29 0.43 -0.56 8.36
C TYR A 29 0.90 -0.21 6.96
N VAL A 30 -0.02 0.23 6.12
CA VAL A 30 0.29 0.68 4.76
C VAL A 30 -0.05 2.16 4.64
N ASP A 31 0.92 2.95 4.21
CA ASP A 31 0.71 4.29 3.67
C ASP A 31 0.85 4.23 2.15
N LEU A 32 -0.05 4.89 1.44
CA LEU A 32 -0.03 5.00 -0.02
C LEU A 32 -0.23 6.46 -0.41
N GLU A 33 0.74 7.02 -1.12
CA GLU A 33 0.61 8.30 -1.80
C GLU A 33 0.51 8.05 -3.30
N MET A 34 -0.50 8.63 -3.96
CA MET A 34 -0.74 8.53 -5.39
C MET A 34 -0.64 9.93 -6.00
N LEU A 35 0.22 10.10 -7.01
CA LEU A 35 0.35 11.34 -7.76
C LEU A 35 -0.52 11.26 -9.02
N LEU A 36 -1.47 12.17 -9.12
CA LEU A 36 -2.45 12.27 -10.19
C LEU A 36 -2.95 13.71 -10.36
N ASN A 37 -3.70 13.97 -11.43
CA ASN A 37 -4.33 15.28 -11.63
C ASN A 37 -5.74 15.27 -11.01
N LEU A 38 -5.94 16.04 -9.95
CA LEU A 38 -7.22 16.13 -9.24
C LEU A 38 -8.05 17.35 -9.67
N ARG A 39 -7.51 18.20 -10.56
CA ARG A 39 -8.15 19.44 -10.97
C ARG A 39 -9.55 19.23 -11.57
N LYS A 40 -9.72 18.21 -12.42
CA LYS A 40 -11.01 17.93 -13.07
C LYS A 40 -12.06 17.55 -12.04
N ALA A 41 -11.77 16.55 -11.20
CA ALA A 41 -12.65 16.14 -10.10
C ALA A 41 -13.02 17.32 -9.19
N GLY A 42 -12.05 18.17 -8.83
CA GLY A 42 -12.31 19.36 -8.01
C GLY A 42 -13.16 20.45 -8.68
N GLN A 43 -13.29 20.42 -10.01
CA GLN A 43 -14.15 21.35 -10.76
C GLN A 43 -15.54 20.79 -11.05
N THR A 44 -15.63 19.47 -11.25
CA THR A 44 -16.87 18.80 -11.67
C THR A 44 -17.65 18.20 -10.52
N ASP A 45 -17.01 17.98 -9.37
CA ASP A 45 -17.56 17.21 -8.23
C ASP A 45 -18.06 15.81 -8.64
N ASN A 46 -17.48 15.25 -9.71
CA ASN A 46 -17.79 13.90 -10.18
C ASN A 46 -16.71 12.92 -9.71
N VAL A 47 -17.12 11.88 -8.99
CA VAL A 47 -16.24 10.81 -8.51
C VAL A 47 -15.56 10.05 -9.65
N GLU A 48 -16.21 9.95 -10.81
CA GLU A 48 -15.66 9.28 -12.00
C GLU A 48 -14.47 10.03 -12.61
N ASP A 49 -14.31 11.32 -12.28
CA ASP A 49 -13.16 12.13 -12.69
C ASP A 49 -11.94 11.98 -11.74
N SER A 50 -12.06 11.13 -10.72
CA SER A 50 -11.02 10.85 -9.73
C SER A 50 -10.74 9.34 -9.59
N VAL A 51 -9.87 8.99 -8.65
CA VAL A 51 -9.61 7.61 -8.25
C VAL A 51 -10.52 7.26 -7.06
N ASN A 52 -11.24 6.14 -7.17
CA ASN A 52 -12.04 5.62 -6.07
C ASN A 52 -11.13 4.95 -5.03
N TYR A 53 -10.84 5.68 -3.95
CA TYR A 53 -9.99 5.17 -2.87
C TYR A 53 -10.54 3.92 -2.18
N SER A 54 -11.84 3.63 -2.30
CA SER A 54 -12.44 2.38 -1.78
C SER A 54 -11.97 1.16 -2.58
N GLU A 55 -11.87 1.28 -3.91
CA GLU A 55 -11.33 0.22 -4.77
C GLU A 55 -9.83 0.05 -4.54
N VAL A 56 -9.09 1.15 -4.40
CA VAL A 56 -7.67 1.11 -4.02
C VAL A 56 -7.47 0.38 -2.69
N TYR A 57 -8.31 0.68 -1.68
CA TYR A 57 -8.28 -0.03 -0.41
C TYR A 57 -8.52 -1.54 -0.58
N GLU A 58 -9.52 -1.95 -1.36
CA GLU A 58 -9.80 -3.37 -1.59
C GLU A 58 -8.66 -4.08 -2.35
N VAL A 59 -7.97 -3.38 -3.27
CA VAL A 59 -6.76 -3.90 -3.94
C VAL A 59 -5.65 -4.15 -2.91
N ILE A 60 -5.34 -3.17 -2.07
CA ILE A 60 -4.31 -3.31 -1.02
C ILE A 60 -4.69 -4.46 -0.08
N LYS A 61 -5.94 -4.47 0.39
CA LYS A 61 -6.47 -5.50 1.29
C LYS A 61 -6.31 -6.89 0.70
N ALA A 62 -6.69 -7.07 -0.56
CA ALA A 62 -6.55 -8.36 -1.24
C ALA A 62 -5.08 -8.81 -1.32
N ILE A 63 -4.15 -7.90 -1.55
CA ILE A 63 -2.71 -8.21 -1.61
C ILE A 63 -2.17 -8.59 -0.22
N VAL A 64 -2.53 -7.84 0.83
CA VAL A 64 -2.03 -8.07 2.20
C VAL A 64 -2.68 -9.29 2.85
N GLU A 65 -4.00 -9.48 2.72
CA GLU A 65 -4.72 -10.52 3.46
C GLU A 65 -4.77 -11.87 2.74
N LYS A 66 -4.75 -11.89 1.39
CA LYS A 66 -4.92 -13.13 0.61
C LYS A 66 -3.61 -13.70 0.08
N GLN A 67 -2.54 -12.92 0.09
CA GLN A 67 -1.22 -13.37 -0.34
C GLN A 67 -0.26 -13.43 0.84
N THR A 68 0.78 -14.24 0.72
CA THR A 68 1.80 -14.38 1.76
C THR A 68 3.16 -14.19 1.11
N PHE A 69 3.94 -13.30 1.70
CA PHE A 69 5.27 -12.94 1.21
C PHE A 69 6.25 -13.05 2.36
N LYS A 70 7.52 -13.31 2.02
CA LYS A 70 8.58 -13.35 3.03
C LYS A 70 9.06 -11.95 3.42
N LEU A 71 8.98 -11.01 2.49
CA LEU A 71 9.59 -9.68 2.56
C LEU A 71 8.51 -8.60 2.49
N ILE A 72 8.67 -7.55 3.30
CA ILE A 72 7.79 -6.37 3.24
C ILE A 72 8.09 -5.52 1.99
N GLU A 73 9.29 -5.68 1.41
CA GLU A 73 9.70 -5.13 0.12
C GLU A 73 8.85 -5.71 -1.00
N THR A 74 8.69 -7.04 -1.05
CA THR A 74 7.82 -7.69 -2.03
C THR A 74 6.37 -7.28 -1.84
N LEU A 75 5.90 -7.18 -0.59
CA LEU A 75 4.56 -6.69 -0.32
C LEU A 75 4.36 -5.26 -0.86
N ALA A 76 5.30 -4.35 -0.59
CA ALA A 76 5.25 -2.99 -1.09
C ALA A 76 5.26 -2.94 -2.63
N GLU A 77 6.08 -3.77 -3.28
CA GLU A 77 6.15 -3.89 -4.74
C GLU A 77 4.83 -4.31 -5.35
N HIS A 78 4.21 -5.37 -4.80
CA HIS A 78 2.92 -5.85 -5.29
C HIS A 78 1.80 -4.84 -5.09
N ILE A 79 1.80 -4.11 -3.97
CA ILE A 79 0.86 -3.00 -3.75
C ILE A 79 1.06 -1.91 -4.81
N ALA A 80 2.31 -1.48 -5.03
CA ALA A 80 2.62 -0.44 -6.01
C ALA A 80 2.16 -0.83 -7.42
N SER A 81 2.50 -2.03 -7.87
CA SER A 81 2.09 -2.55 -9.17
C SER A 81 0.57 -2.71 -9.28
N GLY A 82 -0.08 -3.29 -8.27
CA GLY A 82 -1.54 -3.49 -8.30
C GLY A 82 -2.32 -2.18 -8.37
N VAL A 83 -1.88 -1.14 -7.65
CA VAL A 83 -2.51 0.19 -7.69
C VAL A 83 -2.28 0.85 -9.05
N LEU A 84 -1.04 0.84 -9.55
CA LEU A 84 -0.73 1.39 -10.87
C LEU A 84 -1.53 0.66 -11.95
N GLU A 85 -1.60 -0.66 -11.96
CA GLU A 85 -2.36 -1.45 -12.95
C GLU A 85 -3.86 -1.18 -12.92
N THR A 86 -4.44 -0.92 -11.74
CA THR A 86 -5.88 -0.64 -11.58
C THR A 86 -6.27 0.72 -12.19
N TYR A 87 -5.43 1.75 -12.03
CA TYR A 87 -5.73 3.10 -12.49
C TYR A 87 -4.62 3.67 -13.38
N THR A 88 -4.93 3.86 -14.66
CA THR A 88 -4.02 4.49 -15.62
C THR A 88 -3.84 6.00 -15.40
N SER A 89 -4.76 6.64 -14.67
CA SER A 89 -4.68 8.05 -14.31
C SER A 89 -3.62 8.36 -13.23
N ILE A 90 -3.12 7.33 -12.54
CA ILE A 90 -2.04 7.46 -11.56
C ILE A 90 -0.69 7.42 -12.29
N HIS A 91 0.14 8.44 -12.08
CA HIS A 91 1.45 8.55 -12.71
C HIS A 91 2.56 7.92 -11.87
N GLU A 92 2.44 8.06 -10.55
CA GLU A 92 3.44 7.62 -9.58
C GLU A 92 2.74 7.25 -8.28
N VAL A 93 3.26 6.21 -7.64
CA VAL A 93 2.84 5.78 -6.30
C VAL A 93 4.04 5.69 -5.38
N THR A 94 3.86 6.12 -4.14
CA THR A 94 4.78 5.85 -3.03
C THR A 94 4.06 4.97 -2.03
N VAL A 95 4.62 3.79 -1.78
CA VAL A 95 4.07 2.79 -0.85
C VAL A 95 5.03 2.65 0.31
N ARG A 96 4.53 2.84 1.52
CA ARG A 96 5.24 2.53 2.75
C ARG A 96 4.54 1.39 3.46
N VAL A 97 5.29 0.34 3.77
CA VAL A 97 4.81 -0.79 4.58
C VAL A 97 5.57 -0.80 5.89
N THR A 98 4.85 -0.63 6.99
CA THR A 98 5.39 -0.66 8.34
C THR A 98 4.98 -1.95 9.04
N LYS A 99 5.96 -2.68 9.54
CA LYS A 99 5.83 -3.85 10.39
C LYS A 99 6.10 -3.42 11.85
N PRO A 100 5.07 -3.24 12.69
CA PRO A 100 5.23 -2.75 14.05
C PRO A 100 5.85 -3.77 15.01
N HIS A 101 5.68 -5.07 14.74
CA HIS A 101 6.06 -6.13 15.66
C HIS A 101 6.92 -7.21 14.98
N PRO A 102 8.07 -6.87 14.37
CA PRO A 102 9.00 -7.89 13.94
C PRO A 102 9.59 -8.59 15.17
N PRO A 103 10.17 -9.80 15.01
CA PRO A 103 10.60 -10.66 16.11
C PRO A 103 11.92 -10.17 16.75
N PHE A 104 11.92 -8.92 17.24
CA PHE A 104 13.01 -8.33 17.99
C PHE A 104 12.58 -8.16 19.45
N ASP A 105 13.46 -8.52 20.38
CA ASP A 105 13.24 -8.36 21.82
C ASP A 105 13.67 -6.96 22.30
N ILE A 106 13.15 -5.92 21.63
CA ILE A 106 13.42 -4.50 21.95
C ILE A 106 12.17 -3.64 21.72
N HIS A 107 12.10 -2.48 22.38
CA HIS A 107 11.03 -1.51 22.18
C HIS A 107 11.40 -0.51 21.09
N PHE A 108 10.57 -0.39 20.05
CA PHE A 108 10.68 0.57 18.95
C PHE A 108 9.34 0.62 18.20
N GLU A 109 9.15 1.59 17.32
CA GLU A 109 7.86 1.84 16.65
C GLU A 109 7.53 0.84 15.51
N GLY A 110 8.54 0.18 14.97
CA GLY A 110 8.40 -0.75 13.85
C GLY A 110 9.53 -0.62 12.83
N VAL A 111 9.61 -1.58 11.91
CA VAL A 111 10.47 -1.51 10.73
C VAL A 111 9.60 -1.16 9.53
N ALA A 112 10.01 -0.18 8.74
CA ALA A 112 9.28 0.21 7.54
C ALA A 112 10.17 0.14 6.29
N VAL A 113 9.56 -0.24 5.17
CA VAL A 113 10.12 -0.03 3.84
C VAL A 113 9.26 0.97 3.09
N GLU A 114 9.88 1.80 2.28
CA GLU A 114 9.19 2.78 1.44
C GLU A 114 9.76 2.68 0.02
N ILE A 115 8.88 2.55 -0.96
CA ILE A 115 9.25 2.50 -2.37
C ILE A 115 8.43 3.49 -3.17
N THR A 116 9.04 4.05 -4.21
CA THR A 116 8.33 4.85 -5.22
C THR A 116 8.43 4.17 -6.57
N ARG A 117 7.29 4.00 -7.25
CA ARG A 117 7.20 3.44 -8.59
C ARG A 117 6.45 4.41 -9.49
N LYS A 118 6.99 4.61 -10.69
CA LYS A 118 6.37 5.41 -11.74
C LYS A 118 5.90 4.47 -12.84
N ARG A 119 4.83 4.86 -13.53
CA ARG A 119 4.46 4.19 -14.77
C ARG A 119 5.57 4.44 -15.80
N GLU A 120 6.14 3.37 -16.35
CA GLU A 120 7.08 3.49 -17.48
C GLU A 120 6.32 4.09 -18.68
N ALA A 121 6.92 5.09 -19.31
CA ALA A 121 6.34 5.87 -20.39
C ALA A 121 6.32 5.13 -21.73
#